data_AF-A0A8U0HTB5-F1
#
_entry.id   AF-A0A8U0HTB5-F1
#
_cell.length_a   1.000
_cell.length_b   1.000
_cell.length_c   1.000
_cell.angle_alpha   90.00
_cell.angle_beta   90.00
_cell.angle_gamma   90.00
#
_symmetry.space_group_name_H-M   'P 1'
#
loop_
_entity.id
_entity.type
_entity.pdbx_description
1 polymer ?
#
loop_
_entity_poly.entity_id
_entity_poly.type
_entity_poly.pdbx_seq_one_letter_code
_entity_poly.pdbx_strand_id
1 'polypeptide(L)'
;MVEQATPHDHRQSELYEFTTEELEEQREEIEEELERRKYDIDTDDAERVDLVNGRYVAWTDLSAHPNRKAGKAWIMKVTGTHDTYAVDGDWLDKQTIDSDYHMDISELSSGDIVKVSGASHNNKKHRYYRIVELTDAALYYTPESGLEESEVIEEVGD
;
A
#
# COMPACT_ATOMS: atom_id res chain seq x y z
N MET A 1 10.73 70.35 23.01
CA MET A 1 10.61 69.15 23.85
C MET A 1 10.24 67.99 22.95
N VAL A 2 10.97 66.90 23.14
CA VAL A 2 10.84 65.61 22.47
C VAL A 2 9.54 64.95 22.90
N GLU A 3 8.82 64.31 21.99
CA GLU A 3 8.22 63.00 22.28
C GLU A 3 8.06 62.21 20.98
N GLN A 4 8.69 61.03 20.97
CA GLN A 4 8.64 60.03 19.92
C GLN A 4 7.39 59.17 20.09
N ALA A 5 6.80 58.70 19.00
CA ALA A 5 5.94 57.52 19.01
C ALA A 5 6.31 56.63 17.81
N THR A 6 7.12 55.62 18.11
CA THR A 6 7.24 54.24 17.57
C THR A 6 6.89 53.96 16.09
N PRO A 7 7.80 53.32 15.32
CA PRO A 7 7.45 52.69 14.05
C PRO A 7 6.61 51.42 14.30
N HIS A 8 5.47 51.31 13.62
CA HIS A 8 4.72 50.07 13.53
C HIS A 8 5.55 49.04 12.76
N ASP A 9 5.88 47.94 13.43
CA ASP A 9 6.42 46.71 12.86
C ASP A 9 5.38 46.13 11.88
N HIS A 10 5.46 46.54 10.62
CA HIS A 10 4.83 45.82 9.51
C HIS A 10 5.69 44.60 9.22
N ARG A 11 5.42 43.52 9.97
CA ARG A 11 5.63 42.17 9.44
C ARG A 11 4.69 42.00 8.27
N GLN A 12 5.13 42.47 7.10
CA GLN A 12 4.54 42.09 5.83
C GLN A 12 4.72 40.58 5.73
N SER A 13 3.62 39.86 5.88
CA SER A 13 3.50 38.53 5.29
C SER A 13 3.73 38.71 3.79
N GLU A 14 4.92 38.35 3.33
CA GLU A 14 5.25 38.24 1.91
C GLU A 14 4.36 37.12 1.33
N LEU A 15 3.16 37.49 0.93
CA LEU A 15 2.35 36.71 0.01
C LEU A 15 3.10 36.78 -1.32
N TYR A 16 3.87 35.73 -1.61
CA TYR A 16 4.44 35.52 -2.93
C TYR A 16 3.28 35.39 -3.91
N GLU A 17 3.06 36.42 -4.73
CA GLU A 17 2.17 36.36 -5.88
C GLU A 17 2.90 35.58 -6.98
N PHE A 18 2.65 34.27 -7.02
CA PHE A 18 3.10 33.44 -8.12
C PHE A 18 2.31 33.76 -9.38
N THR A 19 3.01 33.91 -10.50
CA THR A 19 2.38 33.98 -11.81
C THR A 19 1.74 32.64 -12.17
N THR A 20 0.79 32.64 -13.11
CA THR A 20 0.16 31.40 -13.59
C THR A 20 1.18 30.42 -14.15
N GLU A 21 2.24 30.92 -14.79
CA GLU A 21 3.34 30.12 -15.34
C GLU A 21 4.16 29.45 -14.22
N GLU A 22 4.48 30.16 -13.14
CA GLU A 22 5.20 29.60 -11.98
C GLU A 22 4.36 28.56 -11.22
N LEU A 23 3.04 28.73 -11.17
CA LEU A 23 2.14 27.74 -10.57
C LEU A 23 2.01 26.48 -11.44
N GLU A 24 2.02 26.62 -12.76
CA GLU A 24 2.01 25.48 -13.68
C GLU A 24 3.33 24.70 -13.59
N GLU A 25 4.47 25.39 -13.55
CA GLU A 25 5.79 24.78 -13.41
C GLU A 25 5.94 24.05 -12.06
N GLN A 26 5.49 24.65 -10.96
CA GLN A 26 5.47 23.97 -9.65
C GLN A 26 4.52 22.77 -9.62
N ARG A 27 3.37 22.86 -10.31
CA ARG A 27 2.45 21.72 -10.40
C ARG A 27 3.08 20.58 -11.18
N GLU A 28 3.78 20.87 -12.27
CA GLU A 28 4.49 19.88 -13.08
C GLU A 28 5.65 19.26 -12.30
N GLU A 29 6.42 20.06 -11.55
CA GLU A 29 7.49 19.56 -10.66
C GLU A 29 6.94 18.67 -9.53
N ILE A 30 5.79 19.03 -8.94
CA ILE A 30 5.11 18.21 -7.95
C ILE A 30 4.54 16.94 -8.59
N GLU A 31 3.93 17.00 -9.77
CA GLU A 31 3.43 15.84 -10.51
C GLU A 31 4.59 14.89 -10.86
N GLU A 32 5.71 15.39 -11.35
CA GLU A 32 6.91 14.60 -11.65
C GLU A 32 7.56 14.03 -10.38
N GLU A 33 7.62 14.77 -9.28
CA GLU A 33 8.14 14.28 -7.99
C GLU A 33 7.22 13.22 -7.39
N LEU A 34 5.89 13.38 -7.49
CA LEU A 34 4.91 12.41 -7.06
C LEU A 34 4.93 11.16 -7.95
N GLU A 35 5.07 11.34 -9.26
CA GLU A 35 5.22 10.24 -10.21
C GLU A 35 6.54 9.51 -9.96
N ARG A 36 7.65 10.23 -9.75
CA ARG A 36 8.93 9.65 -9.36
C ARG A 36 8.79 8.88 -8.05
N ARG A 37 8.19 9.43 -6.99
CA ARG A 37 7.96 8.70 -5.73
C ARG A 37 7.02 7.51 -5.86
N LYS A 38 6.10 7.55 -6.83
CA LYS A 38 5.25 6.41 -7.17
C LYS A 38 6.03 5.30 -7.90
N TYR A 39 7.12 5.63 -8.59
CA TYR A 39 8.01 4.68 -9.29
C TYR A 39 9.30 4.34 -8.52
N ASP A 40 9.70 5.15 -7.55
CA ASP A 40 10.74 4.88 -6.53
C ASP A 40 10.16 3.92 -5.47
N ILE A 41 9.43 2.90 -5.93
CA ILE A 41 9.11 1.75 -5.12
C ILE A 41 10.42 0.99 -5.03
N ASP A 42 11.12 1.21 -3.92
CA ASP A 42 12.44 0.66 -3.62
C ASP A 42 12.39 -0.87 -3.71
N THR A 43 12.70 -1.40 -4.90
CA THR A 43 12.72 -2.84 -5.16
C THR A 43 13.90 -3.51 -4.45
N ASP A 44 14.90 -2.73 -4.03
CA ASP A 44 16.01 -3.22 -3.20
C ASP A 44 15.55 -3.69 -1.81
N ASP A 45 14.46 -3.12 -1.28
CA ASP A 45 13.85 -3.52 -0.01
C ASP A 45 12.59 -4.41 -0.18
N ALA A 46 12.22 -4.74 -1.42
CA ALA A 46 11.04 -5.57 -1.68
C ALA A 46 11.30 -7.05 -1.40
N GLU A 47 10.34 -7.69 -0.72
CA GLU A 47 10.34 -9.13 -0.53
C GLU A 47 9.81 -9.84 -1.77
N ARG A 48 10.27 -11.07 -1.98
CA ARG A 48 9.95 -11.86 -3.17
C ARG A 48 9.42 -13.23 -2.80
N VAL A 49 8.35 -13.63 -3.48
CA VAL A 49 7.86 -15.02 -3.52
C VAL A 49 7.75 -15.53 -4.95
N ASP A 50 8.09 -16.80 -5.14
CA ASP A 50 8.01 -17.44 -6.45
C ASP A 50 6.57 -17.79 -6.82
N LEU A 51 6.27 -17.68 -8.11
CA LEU A 51 4.97 -18.06 -8.66
C LEU A 51 4.98 -19.49 -9.16
N VAL A 52 3.94 -20.22 -8.79
CA VAL A 52 3.63 -21.51 -9.38
C VAL A 52 2.87 -21.28 -10.69
N ASN A 53 3.42 -21.82 -11.78
CA ASN A 53 2.89 -21.63 -13.14
C ASN A 53 2.70 -20.16 -13.56
N GLY A 54 3.52 -19.25 -13.01
CA GLY A 54 3.47 -17.82 -13.30
C GLY A 54 2.17 -17.11 -12.94
N ARG A 55 1.33 -17.73 -12.09
CA ARG A 55 -0.02 -17.25 -11.80
C ARG A 55 -0.45 -17.43 -10.34
N TYR A 56 0.11 -18.42 -9.66
CA TYR A 56 -0.35 -18.80 -8.34
C TYR A 56 0.73 -18.53 -7.30
N VAL A 57 0.36 -17.84 -6.22
CA VAL A 57 1.24 -17.68 -5.06
C VAL A 57 0.83 -18.65 -3.96
N ALA A 58 1.79 -19.32 -3.32
CA ALA A 58 1.47 -20.15 -2.17
C ALA A 58 1.06 -19.27 -1.00
N TRP A 59 -0.10 -19.54 -0.42
CA TRP A 59 -0.62 -18.75 0.70
C TRP A 59 0.32 -18.79 1.91
N THR A 60 1.03 -19.89 2.11
CA THR A 60 1.94 -20.10 3.23
C THR A 60 3.10 -19.11 3.24
N ASP A 61 3.54 -18.67 2.07
CA ASP A 61 4.73 -17.83 1.91
C ASP A 61 4.41 -16.38 2.30
N LEU A 62 3.16 -15.96 2.12
CA LEU A 62 2.69 -14.64 2.53
C LEU A 62 2.06 -14.64 3.94
N SER A 63 1.66 -15.80 4.45
CA SER A 63 0.94 -15.86 5.73
C SER A 63 1.88 -15.67 6.93
N ALA A 64 1.54 -14.74 7.83
CA ALA A 64 2.22 -14.61 9.12
C ALA A 64 2.13 -15.88 9.99
N HIS A 65 1.12 -16.71 9.77
CA HIS A 65 0.88 -17.93 10.54
C HIS A 65 0.29 -19.04 9.64
N PRO A 66 1.16 -19.76 8.90
CA PRO A 66 0.73 -20.79 7.97
C PRO A 66 0.30 -22.08 8.70
N ASN A 67 -0.89 -22.06 9.32
CA ASN A 67 -1.50 -23.25 9.90
C ASN A 67 -2.82 -23.60 9.21
N ARG A 68 -2.73 -24.56 8.29
CA ARG A 68 -3.85 -25.05 7.48
C ARG A 68 -4.99 -25.67 8.28
N LYS A 69 -4.72 -26.15 9.51
CA LYS A 69 -5.73 -26.76 10.39
C LYS A 69 -6.36 -25.76 11.35
N ALA A 70 -5.67 -24.64 11.61
CA ALA A 70 -6.14 -23.66 12.58
C ALA A 70 -6.82 -22.46 11.95
N GLY A 71 -6.55 -22.12 10.68
CA GLY A 71 -7.08 -20.90 10.05
C GLY A 71 -7.75 -21.12 8.70
N LYS A 72 -8.40 -20.07 8.21
CA LYS A 72 -8.83 -19.99 6.83
C LYS A 72 -7.69 -19.36 6.01
N ALA A 73 -7.26 -20.04 4.96
CA ALA A 73 -6.31 -19.50 4.01
C ALA A 73 -7.06 -18.62 3.00
N TRP A 74 -6.86 -17.30 3.08
CA TRP A 74 -7.42 -16.31 2.16
C TRP A 74 -6.46 -15.16 1.93
N ILE A 75 -6.54 -14.60 0.72
CA ILE A 75 -5.93 -13.34 0.32
C ILE A 75 -7.04 -12.50 -0.33
N MET A 76 -7.13 -11.24 0.07
CA MET A 76 -8.10 -10.27 -0.46
C MET A 76 -7.35 -9.09 -1.07
N LYS A 77 -7.69 -8.70 -2.29
CA LYS A 77 -7.32 -7.40 -2.83
C LYS A 77 -8.18 -6.34 -2.15
N VAL A 78 -7.55 -5.42 -1.44
CA VAL A 78 -8.24 -4.32 -0.75
C VAL A 78 -8.67 -3.29 -1.80
N THR A 79 -9.95 -2.93 -1.78
CA THR A 79 -10.52 -1.97 -2.74
C THR A 79 -11.24 -0.80 -2.07
N GLY A 80 -11.40 -0.82 -0.75
CA GLY A 80 -12.03 0.26 -0.01
C GLY A 80 -12.06 0.00 1.49
N THR A 81 -12.83 0.82 2.19
CA THR A 81 -13.00 0.75 3.65
C THR A 81 -14.33 0.10 4.04
N HIS A 82 -14.39 -0.48 5.23
CA HIS A 82 -15.61 -1.10 5.77
C HIS A 82 -15.78 -0.79 7.25
N ASP A 83 -16.92 -0.22 7.65
CA ASP A 83 -17.19 0.25 9.02
C ASP A 83 -16.93 -0.80 10.12
N THR A 84 -17.30 -2.05 9.87
CA THR A 84 -17.11 -3.17 10.82
C THR A 84 -15.76 -3.89 10.71
N TYR A 85 -15.19 -3.98 9.50
CA TYR A 85 -14.05 -4.87 9.20
C TYR A 85 -12.78 -4.11 8.81
N ALA A 86 -12.77 -2.79 9.02
CA ALA A 86 -11.76 -1.82 8.58
C ALA A 86 -11.70 -1.63 7.06
N VAL A 87 -11.59 -2.74 6.31
CA VAL A 87 -11.39 -2.74 4.86
C VAL A 87 -12.38 -3.65 4.14
N ASP A 88 -12.71 -3.29 2.91
CA ASP A 88 -13.46 -4.11 1.94
C ASP A 88 -12.56 -4.51 0.77
N GLY A 89 -12.98 -5.51 0.00
CA GLY A 89 -12.16 -6.04 -1.08
C GLY A 89 -12.68 -7.27 -1.79
N ASP A 90 -11.95 -7.63 -2.84
CA ASP A 90 -12.21 -8.81 -3.66
C ASP A 90 -11.33 -9.98 -3.22
N TRP A 91 -11.94 -11.12 -2.93
CA TRP A 91 -11.20 -12.32 -2.54
C TRP A 91 -10.58 -12.98 -3.76
N LEU A 92 -9.27 -13.25 -3.69
CA LEU A 92 -8.58 -13.96 -4.76
C LEU A 92 -9.05 -15.41 -4.86
N ASP A 93 -9.08 -15.91 -6.10
CA ASP A 93 -9.48 -17.27 -6.38
C ASP A 93 -8.50 -18.28 -5.78
N LYS A 94 -9.05 -19.23 -5.02
CA LYS A 94 -8.27 -20.22 -4.29
C LYS A 94 -8.15 -21.52 -5.08
N GLN A 95 -6.92 -22.01 -5.19
CA GLN A 95 -6.62 -23.30 -5.80
C GLN A 95 -5.83 -24.20 -4.84
N THR A 96 -5.96 -25.52 -5.01
CA THR A 96 -5.10 -26.51 -4.34
C THR A 96 -4.14 -27.11 -5.36
N ILE A 97 -2.84 -26.97 -5.13
CA ILE A 97 -1.76 -27.49 -5.98
C ILE A 97 -0.80 -28.24 -5.06
N ASP A 98 -0.44 -29.47 -5.42
CA ASP A 98 0.44 -30.34 -4.62
C ASP A 98 0.03 -30.47 -3.15
N SER A 99 -1.29 -30.52 -2.93
CA SER A 99 -1.91 -30.54 -1.61
C SER A 99 -1.82 -29.25 -0.82
N ASP A 100 -1.22 -28.16 -1.30
CA ASP A 100 -1.16 -26.85 -0.63
C ASP A 100 -2.06 -25.79 -1.27
N TYR A 101 -2.43 -24.77 -0.47
CA TYR A 101 -3.30 -23.70 -0.90
C TYR A 101 -2.52 -22.60 -1.60
N HIS A 102 -2.96 -22.29 -2.80
CA HIS A 102 -2.42 -21.21 -3.61
C HIS A 102 -3.54 -20.24 -3.97
N MET A 103 -3.19 -18.98 -4.19
CA MET A 103 -4.12 -17.95 -4.61
C MET A 103 -3.74 -17.47 -6.00
N ASP A 104 -4.74 -17.31 -6.84
CA ASP A 104 -4.61 -16.75 -8.17
C ASP A 104 -4.39 -15.24 -8.08
N ILE A 105 -3.27 -14.77 -8.60
CA ILE A 105 -2.88 -13.36 -8.56
C ILE A 105 -3.15 -12.63 -9.88
N SER A 106 -3.88 -13.24 -10.83
CA SER A 106 -4.11 -12.63 -12.15
C SER A 106 -4.85 -11.30 -12.12
N GLU A 107 -5.57 -11.01 -11.03
CA GLU A 107 -6.31 -9.75 -10.84
C GLU A 107 -5.52 -8.68 -10.07
N LEU A 108 -4.28 -9.01 -9.66
CA LEU A 108 -3.38 -8.08 -8.99
C LEU A 108 -2.55 -7.28 -10.00
N SER A 109 -2.16 -6.08 -9.58
CA SER A 109 -1.31 -5.14 -10.29
C SER A 109 -0.35 -4.47 -9.31
N SER A 110 0.74 -3.89 -9.81
CA SER A 110 1.63 -3.05 -8.99
C SER A 110 0.81 -1.93 -8.33
N GLY A 111 1.10 -1.68 -7.05
CA GLY A 111 0.37 -0.73 -6.21
C GLY A 111 -0.83 -1.33 -5.45
N ASP A 112 -1.35 -2.48 -5.85
CA ASP A 112 -2.47 -3.10 -5.13
C ASP A 112 -2.07 -3.48 -3.70
N ILE A 113 -3.00 -3.32 -2.76
CA ILE A 113 -2.83 -3.79 -1.39
C ILE A 113 -3.57 -5.10 -1.22
N VAL A 114 -2.91 -6.09 -0.63
CA VAL A 114 -3.52 -7.37 -0.30
C VAL A 114 -3.56 -7.60 1.20
N LYS A 115 -4.71 -8.04 1.70
CA LYS A 115 -4.89 -8.55 3.06
C LYS A 115 -4.74 -10.05 3.06
N VAL A 116 -3.68 -10.55 3.68
CA VAL A 116 -3.37 -11.98 3.80
C VAL A 116 -3.74 -12.44 5.19
N SER A 117 -4.68 -13.38 5.29
CA SER A 117 -5.16 -13.89 6.59
C SER A 117 -4.54 -15.26 6.91
N GLY A 118 -4.19 -15.49 8.19
CA GLY A 118 -3.82 -16.83 8.65
C GLY A 118 -4.08 -17.13 10.11
N ALA A 119 -4.34 -18.41 10.40
CA ALA A 119 -4.58 -19.03 11.72
C ALA A 119 -5.66 -18.41 12.66
N SER A 120 -6.59 -19.29 13.08
CA SER A 120 -7.59 -19.22 14.16
C SER A 120 -8.68 -18.14 14.11
N HIS A 121 -9.91 -18.62 14.26
CA HIS A 121 -11.17 -17.89 14.51
C HIS A 121 -11.13 -16.90 15.69
N ASN A 122 -10.06 -16.89 16.47
CA ASN A 122 -9.83 -15.97 17.59
C ASN A 122 -8.74 -14.90 17.33
N ASN A 123 -8.13 -14.83 16.14
CA ASN A 123 -6.94 -14.00 15.92
C ASN A 123 -7.10 -12.98 14.79
N LYS A 124 -6.91 -11.70 15.14
CA LYS A 124 -6.58 -10.59 14.23
C LYS A 124 -5.14 -10.75 13.71
N LYS A 125 -4.83 -11.85 13.04
CA LYS A 125 -3.49 -12.09 12.47
C LYS A 125 -3.57 -12.17 10.96
N HIS A 126 -3.98 -11.03 10.40
CA HIS A 126 -3.76 -10.71 9.00
C HIS A 126 -2.54 -9.81 8.86
N ARG A 127 -1.93 -9.84 7.67
CA ARG A 127 -0.94 -8.86 7.25
C ARG A 127 -1.47 -8.14 6.02
N TYR A 128 -1.08 -6.89 5.87
CA TYR A 128 -1.27 -6.13 4.66
C TYR A 128 0.07 -6.04 3.93
N TYR A 129 0.07 -6.29 2.64
CA TYR A 129 1.23 -6.09 1.79
C TYR A 129 0.81 -5.25 0.60
N ARG A 130 1.65 -4.30 0.18
CA ARG A 130 1.50 -3.67 -1.13
C ARG A 130 2.31 -4.44 -2.15
N ILE A 131 1.70 -4.72 -3.29
CA ILE A 131 2.37 -5.34 -4.42
C ILE A 131 3.28 -4.30 -5.06
N VAL A 132 4.56 -4.60 -5.11
CA VAL A 132 5.59 -3.75 -5.71
C VAL A 132 5.63 -4.00 -7.20
N GLU A 133 5.78 -5.27 -7.58
CA GLU A 133 5.92 -5.67 -8.98
C GLU A 133 5.41 -7.11 -9.18
N LEU A 134 4.88 -7.39 -10.37
CA LEU A 134 4.49 -8.72 -10.80
C LEU A 134 5.25 -9.08 -12.06
N THR A 135 5.87 -10.26 -12.06
CA THR A 135 6.57 -10.82 -13.21
C THR A 135 6.01 -12.21 -13.51
N ASP A 136 6.38 -12.80 -14.66
CA ASP A 136 5.98 -14.17 -15.00
C ASP A 136 6.50 -15.24 -14.01
N ALA A 137 7.49 -14.91 -13.17
CA ALA A 137 8.16 -15.86 -12.29
C ALA A 137 7.94 -15.57 -10.80
N ALA A 138 7.67 -14.32 -10.43
CA ALA A 138 7.68 -13.89 -9.03
C ALA A 138 6.74 -12.71 -8.77
N LEU A 139 6.27 -12.66 -7.53
CA LEU A 139 5.55 -11.53 -6.93
C LEU A 139 6.50 -10.80 -5.98
N TYR A 140 6.64 -9.50 -6.17
CA TYR A 140 7.38 -8.62 -5.28
C TYR A 140 6.40 -7.80 -4.44
N TYR A 141 6.66 -7.67 -3.15
CA TYR A 141 5.78 -6.98 -2.22
C TYR A 141 6.58 -6.24 -1.13
N THR A 142 5.92 -5.32 -0.44
CA THR A 142 6.52 -4.57 0.68
C THR A 142 7.09 -5.50 1.76
N PRO A 143 8.10 -5.06 2.55
CA PRO A 143 8.75 -5.87 3.56
C PRO A 143 7.83 -6.70 4.48
N GLU A 144 8.35 -7.81 5.02
CA GLU A 144 7.58 -8.79 5.78
C GLU A 144 6.89 -8.23 7.04
N SER A 145 7.33 -7.05 7.52
CA SER A 145 6.65 -6.30 8.58
C SER A 145 5.20 -5.96 8.21
N GLY A 146 4.88 -5.87 6.91
CA GLY A 146 3.59 -5.47 6.38
C GLY A 146 3.28 -3.99 6.59
N LEU A 147 2.15 -3.54 6.03
CA LEU A 147 1.58 -2.21 6.26
C LEU A 147 0.73 -2.19 7.53
N GLU A 148 0.68 -1.04 8.21
CA GLU A 148 -0.26 -0.84 9.31
C GLU A 148 -1.69 -0.68 8.77
N GLU A 149 -2.68 -1.21 9.49
CA GLU A 149 -4.09 -1.14 9.06
C GLU A 149 -4.58 0.31 8.90
N SER A 150 -4.08 1.24 9.72
CA SER A 150 -4.39 2.66 9.61
C SER A 150 -3.90 3.29 8.31
N GLU A 151 -2.69 2.92 7.86
CA GLU A 151 -2.13 3.41 6.59
C GLU A 151 -2.95 2.90 5.40
N VAL A 152 -3.36 1.63 5.45
CA VAL A 152 -4.23 1.04 4.41
C VAL A 152 -5.58 1.74 4.35
N ILE A 153 -6.22 2.00 5.50
CA ILE A 153 -7.52 2.70 5.55
C ILE A 153 -7.40 4.12 5.02
N GLU A 154 -6.33 4.84 5.37
CA GLU A 154 -6.08 6.20 4.87
C GLU A 154 -5.95 6.21 3.35
N GLU A 155 -5.21 5.26 2.78
CA GLU A 155 -4.97 5.19 1.34
C GLU A 155 -6.19 4.79 0.50
N VAL A 156 -7.05 3.92 1.03
CA VAL A 156 -8.23 3.40 0.30
C VAL A 156 -9.54 4.07 0.70
N GLY A 157 -9.48 5.08 1.57
CA GLY A 157 -10.64 5.75 2.18
C GLY A 157 -11.08 7.07 1.56
N ASP A 158 -10.38 7.55 0.52
CA ASP A 158 -10.68 8.79 -0.21
C ASP A 158 -11.81 8.66 -1.26
#